data_AF-A0A2N5ZZD4-F1
#
_entry.id   AF-A0A2N5ZZD4-F1
#
_cell.length_a   1.000
_cell.length_b   1.000
_cell.length_c   1.000
_cell.angle_alpha   90.00
_cell.angle_beta   90.00
_cell.angle_gamma   90.00
#
_symmetry.space_group_name_H-M   'P 1'
#
loop_
_entity.id
_entity.type
_entity.pdbx_description
1 polymer ?
#
loop_
_entity_poly.entity_id
_entity_poly.type
_entity_poly.pdbx_seq_one_letter_code
_entity_poly.pdbx_strand_id
1 'polypeptide(L)'
;MYYVFKALNNLKTEYEVFATDNFEITQTEKLKTLHLYGDEMDVVILGNFDVEAKDINPDFPNTGVWFEFYTGDSIDVAVTDELITLLPGEYRLYTSSKLDDPGIPASIFGTNIEDQVSLEVFPNPSPDYFYFKINEDIKNGTMYLYDIQGKLQYKKEINQTNLYELDASDLNDGFYFYKLLSESKIYTGKILKKKS
;
A
#
# COMPACT_ATOMS: atom_id res chain seq x y z
N MET A 1 -3.61 -11.11 2.84
CA MET A 1 -3.20 -12.17 1.89
C MET A 1 -3.79 -11.97 0.49
N TYR A 2 -5.12 -11.98 0.28
CA TYR A 2 -5.74 -11.89 -1.06
C TYR A 2 -5.35 -10.66 -1.92
N TYR A 3 -5.29 -9.45 -1.34
CA TYR A 3 -5.03 -8.23 -2.12
C TYR A 3 -3.60 -8.13 -2.67
N VAL A 4 -2.60 -8.64 -1.95
CA VAL A 4 -1.21 -8.68 -2.42
C VAL A 4 -1.09 -9.63 -3.61
N PHE A 5 -1.68 -10.83 -3.51
CA PHE A 5 -1.70 -11.79 -4.62
C PHE A 5 -2.48 -11.25 -5.83
N LYS A 6 -3.57 -10.52 -5.61
CA LYS A 6 -4.32 -9.88 -6.70
C LYS A 6 -3.49 -8.81 -7.41
N ALA A 7 -2.81 -7.95 -6.66
CA ALA A 7 -1.98 -6.90 -7.25
C ALA A 7 -0.74 -7.45 -7.98
N LEU A 8 -0.08 -8.47 -7.41
CA LEU A 8 1.03 -9.15 -8.10
C LEU A 8 0.57 -9.85 -9.38
N ASN A 9 -0.64 -10.44 -9.39
CA ASN A 9 -1.21 -11.00 -10.61
C ASN A 9 -1.54 -9.93 -11.64
N ASN A 10 -2.10 -8.78 -11.22
CA ASN A 10 -2.36 -7.65 -12.11
C ASN A 10 -1.06 -7.11 -12.72
N LEU A 11 0.00 -6.91 -11.92
CA LEU A 11 1.31 -6.49 -12.40
C LEU A 11 1.83 -7.41 -13.52
N LYS A 12 1.72 -8.72 -13.33
CA LYS A 12 2.15 -9.72 -14.31
C LYS A 12 1.34 -9.70 -15.60
N THR A 13 0.09 -9.22 -15.56
CA THR A 13 -0.77 -9.15 -16.75
C THR A 13 -0.74 -7.78 -17.44
N GLU A 14 -0.45 -6.71 -16.70
CA GLU A 14 -0.50 -5.32 -17.20
C GLU A 14 0.86 -4.82 -17.69
N TYR A 15 1.96 -5.32 -17.13
CA TYR A 15 3.31 -4.85 -17.42
C TYR A 15 4.23 -6.01 -17.81
N GLU A 16 4.74 -5.97 -19.04
CA GLU A 16 5.53 -7.06 -19.64
C GLU A 16 6.80 -7.39 -18.85
N VAL A 17 7.40 -6.40 -18.19
CA VAL A 17 8.61 -6.57 -17.36
C VAL A 17 8.41 -7.63 -16.25
N PHE A 18 7.20 -7.81 -15.71
CA PHE A 18 6.93 -8.83 -14.70
C PHE A 18 6.75 -10.25 -15.27
N ALA A 19 6.73 -10.37 -16.59
CA ALA A 19 6.75 -11.62 -17.34
C ALA A 19 8.06 -11.84 -18.12
N THR A 20 9.04 -10.95 -17.97
CA THR A 20 10.33 -11.01 -18.66
C THR A 20 11.11 -12.29 -18.33
N ASP A 21 11.88 -12.78 -19.29
CA ASP A 21 12.92 -13.79 -19.09
C ASP A 21 14.31 -13.17 -18.86
N ASN A 22 14.44 -11.86 -19.02
CA ASN A 22 15.65 -11.11 -18.73
C ASN A 22 15.64 -10.59 -17.29
N PHE A 23 16.18 -11.40 -16.37
CA PHE A 23 16.24 -11.07 -14.96
C PHE A 23 17.51 -11.57 -14.29
N GLU A 24 17.92 -10.90 -13.21
CA GLU A 24 19.02 -11.32 -12.36
C GLU A 24 18.55 -11.48 -10.91
N ILE A 25 18.97 -12.56 -10.25
CA ILE A 25 18.71 -12.77 -8.82
C ILE A 25 20.05 -12.86 -8.12
N THR A 26 20.27 -11.97 -7.16
CA THR A 26 21.43 -12.05 -6.28
C THR A 26 20.99 -12.35 -4.86
N GLN A 27 21.70 -13.25 -4.20
CA GLN A 27 21.49 -13.57 -2.79
C GLN A 27 22.81 -13.42 -2.05
N THR A 28 22.79 -12.57 -1.02
CA THR A 28 23.92 -12.38 -0.10
C THR A 28 23.42 -12.65 1.31
N GLU A 29 23.86 -13.76 1.91
CA GLU A 29 23.34 -14.25 3.19
C GLU A 29 21.79 -14.42 3.18
N LYS A 30 21.09 -13.59 3.97
CA LYS A 30 19.62 -13.53 4.10
C LYS A 30 19.02 -12.33 3.36
N LEU A 31 19.81 -11.61 2.58
CA LEU A 31 19.35 -10.55 1.69
C LEU A 31 19.18 -11.12 0.28
N LYS A 32 18.13 -10.69 -0.42
CA LYS A 32 17.93 -10.99 -1.83
C LYS A 32 17.62 -9.73 -2.62
N THR A 33 18.19 -9.64 -3.80
CA THR A 33 17.82 -8.70 -4.85
C THR A 33 17.33 -9.46 -6.07
N LEU A 34 16.33 -8.89 -6.74
CA LEU A 34 15.84 -9.37 -8.03
C LEU A 34 15.68 -8.16 -8.94
N HIS A 35 16.36 -8.21 -10.08
CA HIS A 35 16.29 -7.23 -11.14
C HIS A 35 15.51 -7.82 -12.31
N LEU A 36 14.50 -7.11 -12.77
CA LEU A 36 13.77 -7.45 -13.99
C LEU A 36 14.05 -6.36 -15.02
N TYR A 37 14.51 -6.77 -16.19
CA TYR A 37 14.82 -5.85 -17.28
C TYR A 37 13.73 -5.92 -18.35
N GLY A 38 13.24 -4.76 -18.74
CA GLY A 38 12.20 -4.61 -19.75
C GLY A 38 12.54 -3.53 -20.77
N ASP A 39 11.87 -3.55 -21.91
CA ASP A 39 12.09 -2.55 -22.97
C ASP A 39 11.59 -1.15 -22.57
N GLU A 40 10.54 -1.08 -21.75
CA GLU A 40 9.92 0.19 -21.31
C GLU A 40 10.32 0.62 -19.90
N MET A 41 10.59 -0.35 -19.02
CA MET A 41 10.92 -0.09 -17.62
C MET A 41 11.72 -1.25 -17.04
N ASP A 42 12.42 -0.95 -15.96
CA ASP A 42 13.15 -1.90 -15.14
C ASP A 42 12.54 -1.95 -13.74
N VAL A 43 12.71 -3.09 -13.07
CA VAL A 43 12.20 -3.33 -11.71
C VAL A 43 13.32 -3.84 -10.83
N VAL A 44 13.42 -3.28 -9.63
CA VAL A 44 14.34 -3.74 -8.58
C VAL A 44 13.54 -4.14 -7.35
N ILE A 45 13.65 -5.41 -6.95
CA ILE A 45 13.00 -5.96 -5.76
C ILE A 45 14.08 -6.29 -4.74
N LEU A 46 13.90 -5.80 -3.52
CA LEU A 46 14.80 -6.01 -2.39
C LEU A 46 14.06 -6.74 -1.28
N GLY A 47 14.73 -7.67 -0.59
CA GLY A 47 14.12 -8.39 0.52
C GLY A 47 15.12 -8.76 1.61
N ASN A 48 14.76 -8.45 2.86
CA ASN A 48 15.47 -8.88 4.05
C ASN A 48 14.75 -10.06 4.71
N PHE A 49 15.33 -11.26 4.60
CA PHE A 49 14.82 -12.49 5.22
C PHE A 49 15.49 -12.80 6.56
N ASP A 50 16.19 -11.83 7.14
CA ASP A 50 16.69 -11.90 8.51
C ASP A 50 15.65 -11.42 9.54
N VAL A 51 15.94 -11.71 10.80
CA VAL A 51 15.20 -11.20 11.97
C VAL A 51 15.80 -9.89 12.50
N GLU A 52 16.86 -9.39 11.86
CA GLU A 52 17.55 -8.14 12.19
C GLU A 52 17.55 -7.20 10.98
N ALA A 53 17.64 -5.89 11.23
CA ALA A 53 17.76 -4.91 10.17
C ALA A 53 19.12 -5.03 9.46
N LYS A 54 19.13 -4.89 8.14
CA LYS A 54 20.33 -5.03 7.31
C LYS A 54 20.35 -4.04 6.17
N ASP A 55 21.57 -3.63 5.81
CA ASP A 55 21.81 -2.80 4.64
C ASP A 55 21.98 -3.70 3.41
N ILE A 56 21.24 -3.40 2.35
CA ILE A 56 21.30 -4.09 1.07
C ILE A 56 21.81 -3.14 -0.01
N ASN A 57 22.72 -3.61 -0.85
CA ASN A 57 23.07 -2.91 -2.08
C ASN A 57 21.98 -3.20 -3.12
N PRO A 58 21.20 -2.19 -3.56
CA PRO A 58 20.16 -2.37 -4.54
C PRO A 58 20.67 -2.57 -5.97
N ASP A 59 21.88 -2.09 -6.27
CA ASP A 59 22.53 -2.13 -7.59
C ASP A 59 21.58 -1.71 -8.72
N PHE A 60 21.04 -0.49 -8.63
CA PHE A 60 20.07 -0.01 -9.62
C PHE A 60 20.65 -0.02 -11.04
N PRO A 61 19.90 -0.47 -12.06
CA PRO A 61 20.38 -0.49 -13.46
C PRO A 61 20.79 0.89 -13.99
N ASN A 62 20.16 1.95 -13.49
CA ASN A 62 20.40 3.33 -13.89
C ASN A 62 20.10 4.30 -12.74
N THR A 63 20.74 5.46 -12.81
CA THR A 63 20.42 6.62 -11.94
C THR A 63 19.11 7.27 -12.37
N GLY A 64 18.56 8.13 -11.49
CA GLY A 64 17.32 8.88 -11.71
C GLY A 64 16.22 8.52 -10.72
N VAL A 65 14.99 8.93 -11.02
CA VAL A 65 13.86 8.75 -10.11
C VAL A 65 13.30 7.34 -10.23
N TRP A 66 13.22 6.64 -9.10
CA TRP A 66 12.60 5.32 -8.97
C TRP A 66 11.39 5.40 -8.05
N PHE A 67 10.32 4.69 -8.41
CA PHE A 67 9.05 4.72 -7.69
C PHE A 67 8.89 3.46 -6.85
N GLU A 68 8.63 3.62 -5.55
CA GLU A 68 8.31 2.51 -4.65
C GLU A 68 6.85 2.10 -4.87
N PHE A 69 6.63 0.84 -5.20
CA PHE A 69 5.35 0.37 -5.72
C PHE A 69 4.23 0.27 -4.67
N TYR A 70 4.57 0.04 -3.40
CA TYR A 70 3.59 -0.14 -2.34
C TYR A 70 3.14 1.19 -1.72
N THR A 71 4.05 2.17 -1.59
CA THR A 71 3.72 3.49 -1.05
C THR A 71 3.37 4.51 -2.15
N GLY A 72 3.86 4.30 -3.37
CA GLY A 72 3.78 5.28 -4.46
C GLY A 72 4.76 6.45 -4.30
N ASP A 73 5.64 6.39 -3.29
CA ASP A 73 6.72 7.36 -3.11
C ASP A 73 7.79 7.20 -4.18
N SER A 74 8.71 8.16 -4.24
CA SER A 74 9.85 8.10 -5.15
C SER A 74 11.15 8.39 -4.43
N ILE A 75 12.21 7.71 -4.84
CA ILE A 75 13.59 8.00 -4.46
C ILE A 75 14.35 8.54 -5.67
N ASP A 76 15.27 9.47 -5.44
CA ASP A 76 16.20 9.94 -6.47
C ASP A 76 17.52 9.19 -6.31
N VAL A 77 17.78 8.24 -7.20
CA VAL A 77 18.98 7.40 -7.20
C VAL A 77 20.10 8.16 -7.89
N ALA A 78 20.93 8.82 -7.09
CA ALA A 78 22.14 9.50 -7.58
C ALA A 78 23.31 8.52 -7.78
N VAL A 79 23.36 7.45 -6.98
CA VAL A 79 24.40 6.42 -6.99
C VAL A 79 23.72 5.06 -6.93
N THR A 80 24.02 4.17 -7.88
CA THR A 80 23.28 2.93 -8.08
C THR A 80 23.55 1.87 -7.02
N ASP A 81 24.73 1.91 -6.38
CA ASP A 81 25.15 0.98 -5.33
C ASP A 81 24.99 1.55 -3.91
N GLU A 82 24.29 2.67 -3.76
CA GLU A 82 23.99 3.26 -2.46
C GLU A 82 23.13 2.31 -1.61
N LEU A 83 23.61 1.98 -0.41
CA LEU A 83 22.97 0.99 0.46
C LEU A 83 21.61 1.48 0.98
N ILE A 84 20.63 0.58 0.99
CA ILE A 84 19.30 0.80 1.56
C ILE A 84 19.15 -0.09 2.80
N THR A 85 18.76 0.51 3.94
CA THR A 85 18.43 -0.26 5.14
C THR A 85 17.02 -0.84 5.04
N LEU A 86 16.91 -2.15 5.26
CA LEU A 86 15.66 -2.89 5.37
C LEU A 86 15.48 -3.45 6.79
N LEU A 87 14.28 -3.26 7.36
CA LEU A 87 13.84 -3.86 8.61
C LEU A 87 13.69 -5.39 8.49
N PRO A 88 13.60 -6.12 9.60
CA PRO A 88 13.36 -7.56 9.59
C PRO A 88 12.12 -7.95 8.79
N GLY A 89 12.26 -8.83 7.79
CA GLY A 89 11.14 -9.26 6.94
C GLY A 89 10.64 -8.20 5.94
N GLU A 90 11.27 -7.03 5.87
CA GLU A 90 10.90 -5.98 4.94
C GLU A 90 11.31 -6.34 3.50
N TYR A 91 10.45 -5.99 2.56
CA TYR A 91 10.74 -6.01 1.14
C TYR A 91 10.28 -4.72 0.50
N ARG A 92 10.97 -4.29 -0.56
CA ARG A 92 10.64 -3.10 -1.33
C ARG A 92 10.67 -3.44 -2.82
N LEU A 93 9.83 -2.77 -3.60
CA LEU A 93 9.78 -2.94 -5.04
C LEU A 93 9.85 -1.56 -5.68
N TYR A 94 10.90 -1.33 -6.45
CA TYR A 94 11.13 -0.10 -7.17
C TYR A 94 10.94 -0.29 -8.67
N THR A 95 10.35 0.70 -9.34
CA THR A 95 10.20 0.73 -10.79
C THR A 95 10.78 2.02 -11.37
N SER A 96 11.42 1.93 -12.53
CA SER A 96 11.99 3.11 -13.21
C SER A 96 10.93 3.97 -13.90
N SER A 97 9.71 3.44 -14.04
CA SER A 97 8.52 4.15 -14.51
C SER A 97 7.42 4.09 -13.46
N LYS A 98 6.64 5.16 -13.33
CA LYS A 98 5.50 5.21 -12.41
C LYS A 98 4.40 4.27 -12.88
N LEU A 99 4.02 3.31 -12.05
CA LEU A 99 2.89 2.42 -12.30
C LEU A 99 1.58 3.05 -11.83
N ASP A 100 0.47 2.63 -12.44
CA ASP A 100 -0.85 2.97 -11.96
C ASP A 100 -1.07 2.36 -10.57
N ASP A 101 -1.78 3.07 -9.70
CA ASP A 101 -2.02 2.63 -8.32
C ASP A 101 -2.63 1.22 -8.33
N PRO A 102 -1.94 0.21 -7.76
CA PRO A 102 -2.40 -1.18 -7.78
C PRO A 102 -3.64 -1.40 -6.90
N GLY A 103 -4.14 -0.36 -6.23
CA GLY A 103 -5.31 -0.36 -5.39
C GLY A 103 -5.09 -1.13 -4.10
N ILE A 104 -3.84 -1.45 -3.74
CA ILE A 104 -3.50 -2.16 -2.51
C ILE A 104 -3.66 -1.20 -1.34
N PRO A 105 -4.47 -1.55 -0.31
CA PRO A 105 -4.53 -0.77 0.91
C PRO A 105 -3.13 -0.68 1.54
N ALA A 106 -2.63 0.54 1.74
CA ALA A 106 -1.33 0.77 2.37
C ALA A 106 -1.24 0.14 3.77
N SER A 107 -2.37 -0.07 4.45
CA SER A 107 -2.48 -0.83 5.71
C SER A 107 -2.09 -2.32 5.63
N ILE A 108 -1.85 -2.89 4.45
CA ILE A 108 -1.41 -4.28 4.28
C ILE A 108 0.10 -4.43 4.42
N PHE A 109 0.86 -3.39 4.08
CA PHE A 109 2.30 -3.34 4.29
C PHE A 109 2.48 -2.52 5.56
N GLY A 110 2.97 -3.12 6.64
CA GLY A 110 3.08 -2.48 7.95
C GLY A 110 4.06 -1.31 8.02
N THR A 111 4.23 -0.53 6.96
CA THR A 111 4.86 0.78 7.03
C THR A 111 4.02 1.64 7.96
N ASN A 112 4.67 2.15 9.00
CA ASN A 112 4.12 3.21 9.83
C ASN A 112 3.94 4.44 8.92
N ILE A 113 2.78 4.54 8.29
CA ILE A 113 2.28 5.77 7.66
C ILE A 113 1.90 6.71 8.81
N GLU A 114 2.88 7.13 9.61
CA GLU A 114 2.69 8.18 10.59
C GLU A 114 2.86 9.57 9.97
N ASP A 115 3.48 9.66 8.78
CA ASP A 115 3.75 10.94 8.14
C ASP A 115 3.23 10.98 6.70
N GLN A 116 1.91 10.96 6.55
CA GLN A 116 1.15 12.02 5.88
C GLN A 116 -0.30 11.59 5.64
N VAL A 117 -1.20 12.49 6.02
CA VAL A 117 -2.66 12.52 5.82
C VAL A 117 -3.51 11.84 6.92
N SER A 118 -3.83 12.69 7.90
CA SER A 118 -4.61 12.51 9.12
C SER A 118 -6.11 12.26 8.87
N LEU A 119 -6.50 11.01 8.67
CA LEU A 119 -7.88 10.58 8.83
C LEU A 119 -8.04 9.93 10.21
N GLU A 120 -8.78 10.59 11.09
CA GLU A 120 -9.08 10.13 12.45
C GLU A 120 -10.46 9.47 12.46
N VAL A 121 -10.61 8.31 13.10
CA VAL A 121 -11.91 7.62 13.25
C VAL A 121 -12.28 7.46 14.70
N PHE A 122 -13.48 7.94 15.08
CA PHE A 122 -13.98 7.82 16.44
C PHE A 122 -15.52 7.72 16.49
N PRO A 123 -16.11 7.16 17.54
CA PRO A 123 -15.45 6.30 18.51
C PRO A 123 -15.04 4.96 17.86
N ASN A 124 -13.95 4.37 18.32
CA ASN A 124 -13.53 3.04 17.90
C ASN A 124 -12.98 2.32 19.13
N PRO A 125 -13.70 1.33 19.71
CA PRO A 125 -14.89 0.66 19.18
C PRO A 125 -16.19 1.49 19.25
N SER A 126 -17.19 1.15 18.43
CA SER A 126 -18.52 1.78 18.46
C SER A 126 -19.64 0.75 18.25
N PRO A 127 -20.83 0.95 18.87
CA PRO A 127 -22.05 0.31 18.44
C PRO A 127 -22.58 1.02 17.19
N ASP A 128 -23.21 2.18 17.32
CA ASP A 128 -24.01 2.81 16.26
C ASP A 128 -23.24 3.29 15.03
N TYR A 129 -22.32 4.19 15.32
CA TYR A 129 -21.86 5.20 14.38
C TYR A 129 -20.36 5.37 14.46
N PHE A 130 -19.74 5.63 13.32
CA PHE A 130 -18.33 6.02 13.21
C PHE A 130 -18.22 7.38 12.53
N TYR A 131 -17.40 8.25 13.10
CA TYR A 131 -17.08 9.56 12.59
C TYR A 131 -15.68 9.55 12.02
N PHE A 132 -15.57 9.89 10.74
CA PHE A 132 -14.34 10.00 9.99
C PHE A 132 -14.00 11.47 9.86
N LYS A 133 -13.03 11.95 10.65
CA LYS A 133 -12.53 13.32 10.58
C LYS A 133 -11.36 13.38 9.62
N ILE A 134 -11.53 14.19 8.58
CA ILE A 134 -10.60 14.34 7.47
C ILE A 134 -10.12 15.79 7.49
N ASN A 135 -8.81 16.04 7.49
CA ASN A 135 -8.27 17.42 7.53
C ASN A 135 -8.22 18.11 6.15
N GLU A 136 -9.01 17.65 5.19
CA GLU A 136 -9.15 18.21 3.84
C GLU A 136 -10.55 17.95 3.26
N ASP A 137 -10.92 18.73 2.23
CA ASP A 137 -12.20 18.58 1.53
C ASP A 137 -12.15 17.40 0.56
N ILE A 138 -13.09 16.46 0.69
CA ILE A 138 -13.23 15.35 -0.26
C ILE A 138 -14.33 15.68 -1.26
N LYS A 139 -13.92 15.82 -2.52
CA LYS A 139 -14.80 15.91 -3.69
C LYS A 139 -14.81 14.57 -4.41
N ASN A 140 -16.00 14.10 -4.79
CA ASN A 140 -16.25 12.85 -5.50
C ASN A 140 -15.63 11.62 -4.82
N GLY A 141 -15.61 11.61 -3.49
CA GLY A 141 -15.04 10.49 -2.75
C GLY A 141 -15.96 9.28 -2.74
N THR A 142 -15.42 8.10 -2.48
CA THR A 142 -16.22 6.90 -2.21
C THR A 142 -15.70 6.17 -0.99
N MET A 143 -16.56 6.02 0.01
CA MET A 143 -16.34 5.22 1.20
C MET A 143 -16.74 3.77 0.93
N TYR A 144 -15.86 2.84 1.30
CA TYR A 144 -16.08 1.41 1.28
C TYR A 144 -15.83 0.83 2.68
N LEU A 145 -16.64 -0.15 3.07
CA LEU A 145 -16.43 -0.94 4.28
C LEU A 145 -16.49 -2.42 3.95
N TYR A 146 -15.48 -3.16 4.39
CA TYR A 146 -15.34 -4.60 4.18
C TYR A 146 -15.29 -5.34 5.51
N ASP A 147 -15.84 -6.54 5.56
CA ASP A 147 -15.64 -7.45 6.70
C ASP A 147 -14.26 -8.14 6.66
N ILE A 148 -13.96 -8.97 7.66
CA ILE A 148 -12.69 -9.71 7.75
C ILE A 148 -12.49 -10.73 6.63
N GLN A 149 -13.57 -11.13 5.95
CA GLN A 149 -13.54 -12.00 4.78
C GLN A 149 -13.36 -11.22 3.47
N GLY A 150 -13.28 -9.89 3.54
CA GLY A 150 -13.13 -9.01 2.38
C GLY A 150 -14.43 -8.79 1.59
N LYS A 151 -15.58 -9.21 2.13
CA LYS A 151 -16.89 -8.95 1.51
C LYS A 151 -17.29 -7.49 1.78
N LEU A 152 -17.75 -6.81 0.73
CA LEU A 152 -18.26 -5.44 0.80
C LEU A 152 -19.57 -5.39 1.58
N GLN A 153 -19.59 -4.61 2.65
CA GLN A 153 -20.74 -4.45 3.54
C GLN A 153 -21.37 -3.06 3.40
N TYR A 154 -20.57 -2.07 3.00
CA TYR A 154 -21.03 -0.70 2.83
C TYR A 154 -20.29 -0.02 1.68
N LYS A 155 -21.01 0.73 0.85
CA LYS A 155 -20.45 1.62 -0.17
C LYS A 155 -21.29 2.88 -0.25
N LYS A 156 -20.66 4.05 -0.18
CA LYS A 156 -21.35 5.34 -0.34
C LYS A 156 -20.43 6.38 -0.96
N GLU A 157 -20.97 7.13 -1.92
CA GLU A 157 -20.31 8.33 -2.44
C GLU A 157 -20.37 9.44 -1.40
N ILE A 158 -19.24 10.13 -1.20
CA ILE A 158 -19.12 11.21 -0.23
C ILE A 158 -18.66 12.47 -0.94
N ASN A 159 -19.39 13.54 -0.67
CA ASN A 159 -19.04 14.91 -1.04
C ASN A 159 -19.16 15.71 0.25
N GLN A 160 -18.14 15.63 1.10
CA GLN A 160 -18.19 16.18 2.44
C GLN A 160 -16.89 16.87 2.81
N THR A 161 -17.05 17.90 3.64
CA THR A 161 -15.97 18.67 4.22
C THR A 161 -15.80 18.23 5.67
N ASN A 162 -14.56 17.94 6.06
CA ASN A 162 -14.10 17.70 7.43
C ASN A 162 -14.61 16.47 8.19
N LEU A 163 -15.89 16.12 8.15
CA LEU A 163 -16.46 15.06 8.98
C LEU A 163 -17.51 14.23 8.23
N TYR A 164 -17.27 12.93 8.17
CA TYR A 164 -18.19 11.95 7.59
C TYR A 164 -18.72 10.99 8.62
N GLU A 165 -20.05 10.84 8.67
CA GLU A 165 -20.74 9.89 9.53
C GLU A 165 -21.09 8.61 8.76
N LEU A 166 -20.66 7.48 9.32
CA LEU A 166 -21.01 6.15 8.86
C LEU A 166 -21.94 5.50 9.87
N ASP A 167 -23.15 5.18 9.42
CA ASP A 167 -24.09 4.35 10.17
C ASP A 167 -23.73 2.87 9.99
N ALA A 168 -23.40 2.22 11.11
CA ALA A 168 -23.02 0.82 11.19
C ALA A 168 -24.06 -0.02 11.94
N SER A 169 -25.27 0.51 12.22
CA SER A 169 -26.30 -0.14 13.03
C SER A 169 -26.70 -1.53 12.51
N ASP A 170 -26.72 -1.68 11.19
CA ASP A 170 -27.07 -2.92 10.49
C ASP A 170 -25.92 -3.93 10.39
N LEU A 171 -24.71 -3.55 10.82
CA LEU A 171 -23.54 -4.39 10.77
C LEU A 171 -23.46 -5.30 12.00
N ASN A 172 -22.99 -6.52 11.78
CA ASN A 172 -22.70 -7.47 12.85
C ASN A 172 -21.47 -7.02 13.66
N ASP A 173 -21.35 -7.49 14.89
CA ASP A 173 -20.15 -7.25 15.70
C ASP A 173 -18.92 -7.89 15.05
N GLY A 174 -17.81 -7.15 15.04
CA GLY A 174 -16.58 -7.61 14.43
C GLY A 174 -15.68 -6.49 13.93
N PHE A 175 -14.55 -6.90 13.36
CA PHE A 175 -13.64 -5.98 12.71
C PHE A 175 -14.06 -5.70 11.28
N TYR A 176 -13.95 -4.43 10.89
CA TYR A 176 -14.18 -3.98 9.54
C TYR A 176 -13.00 -3.13 9.07
N PHE A 177 -12.74 -3.18 7.77
CA PHE A 177 -11.74 -2.38 7.10
C PHE A 177 -12.42 -1.33 6.24
N TYR A 178 -12.06 -0.06 6.45
CA TYR A 178 -12.55 1.01 5.61
C TYR A 178 -11.52 1.37 4.54
N LYS A 179 -12.03 1.78 3.38
CA LYS A 179 -11.26 2.41 2.31
C LYS A 179 -12.03 3.62 1.83
N LEU A 180 -11.42 4.80 1.89
CA LEU A 180 -11.98 6.03 1.37
C LEU A 180 -11.12 6.49 0.21
N LEU A 181 -11.69 6.45 -0.98
CA LEU A 181 -11.09 6.98 -2.21
C LEU A 181 -11.49 8.44 -2.35
N SER A 182 -10.53 9.34 -2.52
CA SER A 182 -10.74 10.69 -3.08
C SER A 182 -10.08 10.78 -4.46
N GLU A 183 -10.23 11.92 -5.16
CA GLU A 183 -9.60 12.13 -6.47
C GLU A 183 -8.06 12.04 -6.43
N SER A 184 -7.45 12.35 -5.28
CA SER A 184 -5.99 12.47 -5.15
C SER A 184 -5.38 11.52 -4.12
N LYS A 185 -6.19 10.93 -3.23
CA LYS A 185 -5.70 10.16 -2.08
C LYS A 185 -6.58 8.98 -1.74
N ILE A 186 -5.97 8.03 -1.06
CA ILE A 186 -6.65 6.86 -0.50
C ILE A 186 -6.38 6.82 0.99
N TYR A 187 -7.45 6.74 1.78
CA TYR A 187 -7.36 6.50 3.21
C TYR A 187 -7.84 5.09 3.52
N THR A 188 -7.10 4.39 4.37
CA THR A 188 -7.49 3.05 4.83
C THR A 188 -7.27 2.90 6.31
N GLY A 189 -8.00 1.97 6.91
CA GLY A 189 -7.81 1.64 8.32
C GLY A 189 -8.85 0.64 8.78
N LYS A 190 -8.94 0.48 10.11
CA LYS A 190 -9.70 -0.58 10.75
C LYS A 190 -10.58 -0.01 11.86
N ILE A 191 -11.82 -0.47 11.91
CA ILE A 191 -12.79 -0.15 12.97
C ILE A 191 -13.32 -1.43 13.62
N LEU A 192 -13.69 -1.33 14.90
CA LEU A 192 -14.32 -2.40 15.67
C LEU A 192 -15.77 -2.02 15.96
N LYS A 193 -16.71 -2.73 15.31
CA LYS A 193 -18.13 -2.69 15.64
C LYS A 193 -18.36 -3.63 16.82
N LYS A 194 -18.94 -3.10 17.90
CA LYS A 194 -19.29 -3.89 19.07
C LYS A 194 -20.51 -3.30 19.73
N LYS A 195 -21.61 -4.06 19.81
CA LYS A 195 -22.74 -3.74 20.68
C LYS A 195 -22.28 -3.81 22.15
N SER A 196 -22.56 -2.77 22.92
CA SER A 196 -22.32 -2.75 24.37
C SER A 196 -23.17 -3.79 25.09
#